data_AF-A0A0G2EPC4-F1
#
_entry.id   AF-A0A0G2EPC4-F1
#
_cell.length_a   1.000
_cell.length_b   1.000
_cell.length_c   1.000
_cell.angle_alpha   90.00
_cell.angle_beta   90.00
_cell.angle_gamma   90.00
#
_symmetry.space_group_name_H-M   'P 1'
#
loop_
_entity.id
_entity.type
_entity.pdbx_description
1 polymer ?
#
loop_
_entity_poly.entity_id
_entity_poly.type
_entity_poly.pdbx_seq_one_letter_code
_entity_poly.pdbx_strand_id
1 'polypeptide(L)'
;MVDNVNSIARTTGSNPMPPWKEAVGYTYVKDKFEAAGLTQQPSDFIHPPRILECPIQMEAEFVESNDIMSDLPDRKSIVLKMEVKILRTHVEESLRLNGHPNRIDTNKLRPLFMVFQEFHGMTRRISGKSRLAEVNEENYRLSTRSEVTKQLGDDDHLLSMVREDAVAPEGTAVELTHEQKESLRHLDMPTDPSHQGVPASNPSHNAIPPSLASRFDPVYLSLYNKYNVGKLATHQIPIETYRQDPAKYTITYGRAKGPEVYKTVDLRCSVDGGEITVRVYLPGPVEEKERGAYINFHGGGWVFGGLANAEETLKRMVMEVGCVAFDVDYRLAPEFRYPAAVEDCWSAFQWILKTQITPFNIDTTRLAVGGDSAGGHLAAVISILARDSNLPLSFQLLTVPVADLLASFNEDGSLNENTPYFSYKEMKDTQPLSVERMQYFHEKFLGLPRRKEYENVG
;
A
#
# COMPACT_ATOMS: atom_id res chain seq x y z
N MET A 1 14.55 -8.39 -29.04
CA MET A 1 13.59 -9.29 -28.34
C MET A 1 12.15 -8.82 -28.42
N VAL A 2 11.77 -7.58 -28.10
CA VAL A 2 10.35 -7.13 -28.22
C VAL A 2 9.78 -7.41 -29.62
N ASP A 3 10.47 -7.00 -30.68
CA ASP A 3 10.01 -7.22 -32.05
C ASP A 3 9.92 -8.70 -32.43
N ASN A 4 10.91 -9.50 -32.00
CA ASN A 4 10.92 -10.96 -32.20
C ASN A 4 9.72 -11.64 -31.51
N VAL A 5 9.37 -11.20 -30.29
CA VAL A 5 8.20 -11.72 -29.56
C VAL A 5 6.90 -11.26 -30.22
N ASN A 6 6.82 -9.99 -30.64
CA ASN A 6 5.65 -9.43 -31.29
C ASN A 6 5.34 -10.04 -32.66
N SER A 7 6.35 -10.50 -33.40
CA SER A 7 6.11 -11.13 -34.71
C SER A 7 5.38 -12.47 -34.58
N ILE A 8 5.61 -13.21 -33.47
CA ILE A 8 4.97 -14.51 -33.21
C ILE A 8 3.74 -14.44 -32.28
N ALA A 9 3.47 -13.29 -31.66
CA ALA A 9 2.38 -13.08 -30.70
C ALA A 9 1.00 -13.56 -31.22
N ARG A 10 0.60 -13.21 -32.45
CA ARG A 10 -0.70 -13.59 -33.05
C ARG A 10 -0.57 -14.76 -34.03
N THR A 11 0.25 -15.75 -33.67
CA THR A 11 0.48 -16.93 -34.50
C THR A 11 0.04 -18.23 -33.80
N THR A 12 -0.41 -19.21 -34.57
CA THR A 12 -0.81 -20.52 -34.06
C THR A 12 -0.12 -21.65 -34.82
N GLY A 13 0.23 -22.73 -34.10
CA GLY A 13 0.76 -23.95 -34.71
C GLY A 13 -0.32 -24.96 -35.14
N SER A 14 -1.59 -24.70 -34.84
CA SER A 14 -2.72 -25.54 -35.22
C SER A 14 -3.14 -25.31 -36.67
N ASN A 15 -3.26 -26.39 -37.46
CA ASN A 15 -3.76 -26.38 -38.83
C ASN A 15 -4.74 -27.56 -39.04
N PRO A 16 -6.04 -27.34 -39.31
CA PRO A 16 -6.68 -26.04 -39.54
C PRO A 16 -6.70 -25.15 -38.29
N MET A 17 -6.73 -23.84 -38.50
CA MET A 17 -6.78 -22.86 -37.41
C MET A 17 -8.15 -22.94 -36.70
N PRO A 18 -8.19 -22.94 -35.35
CA PRO A 18 -9.44 -22.87 -34.61
C PRO A 18 -10.26 -21.62 -35.00
N PRO A 19 -11.59 -21.73 -35.20
CA PRO A 19 -12.42 -20.59 -35.66
C PRO A 19 -12.33 -19.36 -34.75
N TRP A 20 -12.21 -19.54 -33.44
CA TRP A 20 -12.07 -18.42 -32.52
C TRP A 20 -10.75 -17.67 -32.71
N LYS A 21 -9.65 -18.36 -33.05
CA LYS A 21 -8.35 -17.75 -33.35
C LYS A 21 -8.41 -16.96 -34.65
N GLU A 22 -9.13 -17.46 -35.64
CA GLU A 22 -9.40 -16.74 -36.88
C GLU A 22 -10.18 -15.45 -36.61
N ALA A 23 -11.22 -15.51 -35.78
CA ALA A 23 -12.05 -14.35 -35.42
C ALA A 23 -11.27 -13.23 -34.73
N VAL A 24 -10.22 -13.55 -33.96
CA VAL A 24 -9.32 -12.55 -33.33
C VAL A 24 -8.04 -12.31 -34.13
N GLY A 25 -7.99 -12.73 -35.39
CA GLY A 25 -6.93 -12.43 -36.35
C GLY A 25 -5.58 -13.07 -36.04
N TYR A 26 -5.57 -14.30 -35.54
CA TYR A 26 -4.37 -15.13 -35.55
C TYR A 26 -4.08 -15.63 -36.95
N THR A 27 -2.83 -16.03 -37.18
CA THR A 27 -2.39 -16.65 -38.44
C THR A 27 -1.66 -17.96 -38.17
N TYR A 28 -1.80 -18.95 -39.05
CA TYR A 28 -1.04 -20.18 -38.94
C TYR A 28 0.43 -19.92 -39.33
N VAL A 29 1.35 -20.30 -38.45
CA VAL A 29 2.79 -20.25 -38.69
C VAL A 29 3.41 -21.55 -38.18
N LYS A 30 3.94 -22.34 -39.12
CA LYS A 30 4.62 -23.61 -38.81
C LYS A 30 6.00 -23.37 -38.21
N ASP A 31 6.80 -22.53 -38.86
CA ASP A 31 8.15 -22.17 -38.41
C ASP A 31 8.12 -20.83 -37.67
N LYS A 32 8.10 -20.91 -36.35
CA LYS A 32 8.11 -19.72 -35.50
C LYS A 32 9.50 -19.11 -35.32
N PHE A 33 10.57 -19.86 -35.57
CA PHE A 33 11.93 -19.32 -35.50
C PHE A 33 12.18 -18.37 -36.67
N GLU A 34 11.83 -18.82 -37.88
CA GLU A 34 11.92 -17.98 -39.08
C GLU A 34 11.04 -16.73 -38.95
N ALA A 35 9.78 -16.90 -38.54
CA ALA A 35 8.86 -15.76 -38.34
C ALA A 35 9.31 -14.79 -37.24
N ALA A 36 10.04 -15.27 -36.23
CA ALA A 36 10.62 -14.45 -35.18
C ALA A 36 11.96 -13.82 -35.55
N GLY A 37 12.58 -14.23 -36.66
CA GLY A 37 13.98 -13.90 -36.95
C GLY A 37 14.92 -14.34 -35.83
N LEU A 38 14.65 -15.49 -35.21
CA LEU A 38 15.43 -16.06 -34.12
C LEU A 38 16.30 -17.21 -34.63
N THR A 39 17.56 -17.24 -34.20
CA THR A 39 18.52 -18.25 -34.64
C THR A 39 18.42 -19.49 -33.75
N GLN A 40 18.25 -20.65 -34.38
CA GLN A 40 18.27 -21.93 -33.67
C GLN A 40 19.70 -22.30 -33.29
N GLN A 41 19.88 -22.82 -32.07
CA GLN A 41 21.11 -23.48 -31.64
C GLN A 41 20.75 -24.82 -30.95
N PRO A 42 21.61 -25.85 -31.01
CA PRO A 42 21.32 -27.14 -30.42
C PRO A 42 21.20 -27.08 -28.88
N SER A 43 20.34 -27.94 -28.36
CA SER A 43 20.22 -28.28 -26.94
C SER A 43 21.10 -29.50 -26.62
N ASP A 44 21.53 -29.62 -25.36
CA ASP A 44 22.44 -30.67 -24.92
C ASP A 44 21.71 -32.00 -24.64
N PHE A 45 20.50 -31.93 -24.06
CA PHE A 45 19.77 -33.08 -23.52
C PHE A 45 18.37 -33.28 -24.13
N ILE A 46 17.81 -32.27 -24.79
CA ILE A 46 16.46 -32.32 -25.36
C ILE A 46 16.47 -32.06 -26.88
N HIS A 47 15.44 -32.54 -27.58
CA HIS A 47 15.30 -32.31 -29.01
C HIS A 47 14.96 -30.86 -29.40
N PRO A 48 14.06 -30.14 -28.71
CA PRO A 48 13.75 -28.75 -29.07
C PRO A 48 14.99 -27.86 -29.03
N PRO A 49 15.24 -27.05 -30.07
CA PRO A 49 16.40 -26.16 -30.13
C PRO A 49 16.25 -24.98 -29.17
N ARG A 50 17.40 -24.46 -28.74
CA ARG A 50 17.53 -23.19 -28.03
C ARG A 50 17.53 -22.02 -29.03
N ILE A 51 17.28 -20.82 -28.53
CA ILE A 51 17.29 -19.54 -29.23
C ILE A 51 18.62 -18.84 -28.94
N LEU A 52 19.46 -18.59 -29.95
CA LEU A 52 20.79 -17.99 -29.75
C LEU A 52 20.72 -16.62 -29.06
N GLU A 53 19.73 -15.81 -29.42
CA GLU A 53 19.53 -14.44 -28.93
C GLU A 53 18.98 -14.39 -27.49
N CYS A 54 18.64 -15.53 -26.89
CA CYS A 54 18.10 -15.61 -25.53
C CYS A 54 19.24 -15.90 -24.53
N PRO A 55 19.57 -14.95 -23.64
CA PRO A 55 20.78 -15.04 -22.83
C PRO A 55 20.67 -16.02 -21.65
N ILE A 56 19.45 -16.42 -21.29
CA ILE A 56 19.18 -17.44 -20.27
C ILE A 56 18.11 -18.40 -20.79
N GLN A 57 18.40 -19.69 -20.78
CA GLN A 57 17.52 -20.73 -21.31
C GLN A 57 17.57 -21.98 -20.45
N MET A 58 16.45 -22.68 -20.36
CA MET A 58 16.36 -23.93 -19.61
C MET A 58 15.95 -25.06 -20.54
N GLU A 59 16.72 -26.14 -20.49
CA GLU A 59 16.29 -27.42 -21.02
C GLU A 59 15.51 -28.14 -19.92
N ALA A 60 14.29 -28.54 -20.25
CA ALA A 60 13.40 -29.17 -19.30
C ALA A 60 12.76 -30.43 -19.90
N GLU A 61 12.69 -31.47 -19.08
CA GLU A 61 11.94 -32.68 -19.36
C GLU A 61 10.51 -32.50 -18.83
N PHE A 62 9.51 -32.81 -19.64
CA PHE A 62 8.13 -32.85 -19.19
C PHE A 62 7.91 -34.04 -18.24
N VAL A 63 7.38 -33.78 -17.05
CA VAL A 63 7.15 -34.82 -16.03
C VAL A 63 5.71 -35.27 -16.09
N GLU A 64 4.77 -34.34 -15.87
CA GLU A 64 3.34 -34.63 -15.89
C GLU A 64 2.51 -33.37 -16.14
N SER A 65 1.24 -33.56 -16.49
CA SER A 65 0.24 -32.50 -16.59
C SER A 65 -0.96 -32.83 -15.71
N ASN A 66 -1.40 -31.85 -14.94
CA ASN A 66 -2.55 -31.94 -14.06
C ASN A 66 -3.65 -30.98 -14.54
N ASP A 67 -4.90 -31.45 -14.52
CA ASP A 67 -6.07 -30.60 -14.73
C ASP A 67 -6.20 -29.60 -13.59
N ILE A 68 -6.59 -28.36 -13.92
CA ILE A 68 -6.99 -27.34 -12.95
C ILE A 68 -8.49 -27.09 -13.11
N MET A 69 -9.16 -26.61 -12.06
CA MET A 69 -10.59 -26.27 -12.07
C MET A 69 -11.49 -27.48 -12.32
N SER A 70 -11.16 -28.64 -11.73
CA SER A 70 -11.94 -29.87 -11.84
C SER A 70 -13.38 -29.73 -11.33
N ASP A 71 -13.62 -28.75 -10.46
CA ASP A 71 -14.91 -28.34 -9.90
C ASP A 71 -15.76 -27.49 -10.87
N LEU A 72 -15.18 -27.03 -11.98
CA LEU A 72 -15.85 -26.24 -13.01
C LEU A 72 -15.84 -27.03 -14.34
N PRO A 73 -16.89 -27.81 -14.65
CA PRO A 73 -16.93 -28.70 -15.82
C PRO A 73 -16.62 -28.00 -17.15
N ASP A 74 -17.03 -26.73 -17.29
CA ASP A 74 -16.81 -25.92 -18.50
C ASP A 74 -15.41 -25.32 -18.59
N ARG A 75 -14.62 -25.38 -17.51
CA ARG A 75 -13.25 -24.88 -17.43
C ARG A 75 -12.22 -26.00 -17.28
N LYS A 76 -12.68 -27.20 -16.95
CA LYS A 76 -11.84 -28.39 -16.85
C LYS A 76 -11.03 -28.58 -18.13
N SER A 77 -9.72 -28.78 -17.96
CA SER A 77 -8.75 -28.99 -19.05
C SER A 77 -8.55 -27.81 -20.02
N ILE A 78 -9.16 -26.64 -19.76
CA ILE A 78 -8.85 -25.39 -20.50
C ILE A 78 -7.52 -24.80 -20.03
N VAL A 79 -7.22 -24.95 -18.74
CA VAL A 79 -5.94 -24.56 -18.13
C VAL A 79 -5.29 -25.80 -17.54
N LEU A 80 -4.03 -26.03 -17.91
CA LEU A 80 -3.23 -27.16 -17.44
C LEU A 80 -2.11 -26.68 -16.55
N LYS A 81 -1.86 -27.39 -15.45
CA LYS A 81 -0.62 -27.29 -14.69
C LYS A 81 0.35 -28.31 -15.29
N MET A 82 1.49 -27.88 -15.79
CA MET A 82 2.54 -28.78 -16.28
C MET A 82 3.71 -28.77 -15.29
N GLU A 83 4.14 -29.95 -14.84
CA GLU A 83 5.39 -30.12 -14.12
C GLU A 83 6.52 -30.43 -15.10
N VAL A 84 7.63 -29.73 -14.94
CA VAL A 84 8.83 -29.92 -15.74
C VAL A 84 10.06 -30.04 -14.84
N LYS A 85 10.97 -30.93 -15.20
CA LYS A 85 12.25 -31.13 -14.54
C LYS A 85 13.35 -30.42 -15.32
N ILE A 86 14.01 -29.44 -14.71
CA ILE A 86 15.11 -28.72 -15.35
C ILE A 86 16.33 -29.64 -15.43
N LEU A 87 16.77 -29.94 -16.66
CA LEU A 87 17.97 -30.75 -16.94
C LEU A 87 19.22 -29.86 -16.99
N ARG A 88 19.09 -28.68 -17.60
CA ARG A 88 20.22 -27.76 -17.80
C ARG A 88 19.74 -26.32 -17.88
N THR A 89 20.44 -25.42 -17.17
CA THR A 89 20.31 -23.98 -17.34
C THR A 89 21.52 -23.43 -18.06
N HIS A 90 21.27 -22.82 -19.21
CA HIS A 90 22.26 -22.10 -20.00
C HIS A 90 22.20 -20.62 -19.65
N VAL A 91 23.36 -20.05 -19.38
CA VAL A 91 23.51 -18.63 -19.06
C VAL A 91 24.69 -18.13 -19.88
N GLU A 92 24.48 -17.04 -20.61
CA GLU A 92 25.52 -16.35 -21.35
C GLU A 92 26.65 -15.91 -20.40
N GLU A 93 27.90 -16.09 -20.83
CA GLU A 93 29.06 -15.84 -19.97
C GLU A 93 29.14 -14.40 -19.47
N SER A 94 28.72 -13.44 -20.31
CA SER A 94 28.68 -12.01 -19.97
C SER A 94 27.82 -11.72 -18.73
N LEU A 95 26.78 -12.52 -18.49
CA LEU A 95 25.86 -12.40 -17.35
C LEU A 95 26.34 -13.11 -16.09
N ARG A 96 27.43 -13.88 -16.13
CA ARG A 96 27.95 -14.54 -14.93
C ARG A 96 28.64 -13.55 -14.01
N LEU A 97 28.56 -13.84 -12.72
CA LEU A 97 29.29 -13.13 -11.69
C LEU A 97 30.76 -13.60 -11.72
N ASN A 98 31.70 -12.66 -11.81
CA ASN A 98 33.13 -12.97 -11.91
C ASN A 98 33.59 -13.89 -10.76
N GLY A 99 34.31 -14.96 -11.10
CA GLY A 99 34.78 -15.95 -10.13
C GLY A 99 33.70 -16.92 -9.62
N HIS A 100 32.44 -16.78 -10.05
CA HIS A 100 31.32 -17.60 -9.61
C HIS A 100 30.58 -18.19 -10.82
N PRO A 101 31.04 -19.34 -11.37
CA PRO A 101 30.50 -19.90 -12.61
C PRO A 101 29.01 -20.26 -12.52
N ASN A 102 28.44 -20.45 -11.34
CA ASN A 102 27.03 -20.80 -11.14
C ASN A 102 26.17 -19.65 -10.60
N ARG A 103 26.62 -18.39 -10.70
CA ARG A 103 25.87 -17.22 -10.23
C ARG A 103 25.68 -16.22 -11.36
N ILE A 104 24.47 -15.68 -11.45
CA ILE A 104 24.15 -14.56 -12.34
C ILE A 104 24.51 -13.27 -11.61
N ASP A 105 25.17 -12.35 -12.32
CA ASP A 105 25.38 -10.99 -11.87
C ASP A 105 24.06 -10.21 -12.04
N THR A 106 23.40 -9.93 -10.92
CA THR A 106 22.10 -9.25 -10.88
C THR A 106 22.16 -7.83 -11.43
N ASN A 107 23.34 -7.19 -11.45
CA ASN A 107 23.50 -5.85 -12.02
C ASN A 107 23.47 -5.85 -13.55
N LYS A 108 23.85 -6.99 -14.16
CA LYS A 108 23.92 -7.18 -15.61
C LYS A 108 22.65 -7.78 -16.20
N LEU A 109 21.90 -8.55 -15.43
CA LEU A 109 20.65 -9.14 -15.87
C LEU A 109 19.61 -8.05 -16.18
N ARG A 110 19.08 -8.03 -17.41
CA ARG A 110 18.01 -7.10 -17.84
C ARG A 110 16.90 -7.90 -18.53
N PRO A 111 16.06 -8.62 -17.77
CA PRO A 111 15.01 -9.45 -18.32
C PRO A 111 13.89 -8.59 -18.90
N LEU A 112 13.25 -9.13 -19.94
CA LEU A 112 12.05 -8.59 -20.54
C LEU A 112 10.84 -9.32 -19.94
N PHE A 113 9.98 -8.62 -19.22
CA PHE A 113 8.72 -9.15 -18.72
C PHE A 113 7.57 -8.60 -19.57
N MET A 114 6.60 -9.45 -19.93
CA MET A 114 5.31 -8.96 -20.41
C MET A 114 4.37 -8.93 -19.20
N VAL A 115 3.88 -7.74 -18.85
CA VAL A 115 2.89 -7.55 -17.77
C VAL A 115 1.61 -7.06 -18.45
N PHE A 116 0.60 -7.93 -18.48
CA PHE A 116 -0.63 -7.73 -19.26
C PHE A 116 -0.33 -7.36 -20.73
N GLN A 117 -0.49 -6.07 -21.05
CA GLN A 117 -0.42 -5.53 -22.41
C GLN A 117 0.96 -4.95 -22.78
N GLU A 118 1.88 -4.86 -21.81
CA GLU A 118 3.09 -4.05 -21.96
C GLU A 118 4.37 -4.82 -21.65
N PHE A 119 5.44 -4.41 -22.32
CA PHE A 119 6.76 -4.94 -22.07
C PHE A 119 7.53 -4.07 -21.06
N HIS A 120 8.01 -4.70 -20.01
CA HIS A 120 8.77 -4.08 -18.93
C HIS A 120 10.21 -4.61 -18.90
N GLY A 121 11.16 -3.71 -18.64
CA GLY A 121 12.48 -4.06 -18.14
C GLY A 121 12.61 -3.72 -16.66
N MET A 122 13.69 -4.18 -16.01
CA MET A 122 13.90 -4.00 -14.56
C MET A 122 13.86 -2.55 -14.05
N THR A 123 14.16 -1.54 -14.88
CA THR A 123 14.24 -0.14 -14.42
C THR A 123 13.52 0.87 -15.31
N ARG A 124 12.90 0.43 -16.42
CA ARG A 124 12.12 1.29 -17.34
C ARG A 124 11.04 0.48 -18.05
N ARG A 125 9.92 1.15 -18.35
CA ARG A 125 8.96 0.70 -19.38
C ARG A 125 9.73 0.64 -20.70
N ILE A 126 9.80 -0.54 -21.32
CA ILE A 126 10.46 -0.66 -22.62
C ILE A 126 9.43 -0.19 -23.64
N SER A 127 9.79 0.81 -24.46
CA SER A 127 8.88 1.39 -25.45
C SER A 127 8.54 0.37 -26.53
N GLY A 128 7.46 -0.38 -26.31
CA GLY A 128 6.89 -1.34 -27.26
C GLY A 128 5.57 -1.88 -26.71
N LYS A 129 4.46 -1.64 -27.41
CA LYS A 129 3.17 -2.27 -27.07
C LYS A 129 3.20 -3.73 -27.51
N SER A 130 2.60 -4.62 -26.73
CA SER A 130 2.42 -6.02 -27.13
C SER A 130 1.42 -6.09 -28.27
N ARG A 131 1.73 -6.84 -29.33
CA ARG A 131 0.78 -7.12 -30.41
C ARG A 131 -0.43 -7.93 -29.90
N LEU A 132 -0.27 -8.68 -28.81
CA LEU A 132 -1.40 -9.37 -28.16
C LEU A 132 -2.39 -8.40 -27.53
N ALA A 133 -1.92 -7.23 -27.08
CA ALA A 133 -2.76 -6.19 -26.46
C ALA A 133 -3.71 -5.51 -27.45
N GLU A 134 -3.50 -5.69 -28.76
CA GLU A 134 -4.42 -5.17 -29.79
C GLU A 134 -5.74 -5.94 -29.83
N VAL A 135 -5.79 -7.15 -29.26
CA VAL A 135 -7.02 -7.93 -29.18
C VAL A 135 -7.79 -7.47 -27.94
N ASN A 136 -9.03 -7.04 -28.12
CA ASN A 136 -9.92 -6.70 -27.00
C ASN A 136 -10.03 -7.89 -26.03
N GLU A 137 -9.80 -7.64 -24.75
CA GLU A 137 -9.75 -8.65 -23.68
C GLU A 137 -11.06 -9.45 -23.57
N GLU A 138 -12.21 -8.83 -23.87
CA GLU A 138 -13.52 -9.50 -23.90
C GLU A 138 -13.55 -10.65 -24.92
N ASN A 139 -12.76 -10.57 -25.99
CA ASN A 139 -12.66 -11.65 -26.96
C ASN A 139 -11.88 -12.87 -26.44
N TYR A 140 -11.09 -12.72 -25.36
CA TYR A 140 -10.45 -13.83 -24.65
C TYR A 140 -11.29 -14.38 -23.51
N ARG A 141 -12.37 -13.68 -23.10
CA ARG A 141 -13.31 -14.22 -22.13
C ARG A 141 -14.10 -15.35 -22.78
N LEU A 142 -13.70 -16.57 -22.44
CA LEU A 142 -14.50 -17.75 -22.71
C LEU A 142 -15.86 -17.58 -22.03
N SER A 143 -16.94 -17.50 -22.81
CA SER A 143 -18.31 -17.54 -22.32
C SER A 143 -18.46 -18.75 -21.40
N THR A 144 -18.58 -18.52 -20.09
CA THR A 144 -18.95 -19.57 -19.14
C THR A 144 -20.36 -20.03 -19.51
N ARG A 145 -20.52 -21.32 -19.82
CA ARG A 145 -21.83 -21.90 -20.17
C ARG A 145 -22.58 -22.42 -18.94
N SER A 146 -21.98 -22.35 -17.75
CA SER A 146 -22.56 -22.86 -16.53
C SER A 146 -23.33 -21.78 -15.77
N GLU A 147 -24.46 -22.15 -15.18
CA GLU A 147 -25.24 -21.40 -14.17
C GLU A 147 -24.47 -21.15 -12.85
N VAL A 148 -23.14 -21.09 -12.90
CA VAL A 148 -22.30 -20.73 -11.75
C VAL A 148 -22.52 -19.24 -11.50
N THR A 149 -22.96 -18.93 -10.29
CA THR A 149 -23.30 -17.60 -9.77
C THR A 149 -22.35 -16.52 -10.30
N LYS A 150 -22.89 -15.51 -11.01
CA LYS A 150 -22.15 -14.29 -11.38
C LYS A 150 -21.38 -13.79 -10.17
N GLN A 151 -20.07 -13.57 -10.33
CA GLN A 151 -19.24 -12.97 -9.29
C GLN A 151 -19.30 -11.44 -9.37
N LEU A 152 -19.01 -10.76 -8.27
CA LEU A 152 -18.83 -9.30 -8.29
C LEU A 152 -17.71 -8.96 -9.31
N GLY A 153 -18.04 -8.14 -10.31
CA GLY A 153 -17.13 -7.73 -11.40
C GLY A 153 -17.55 -8.22 -12.80
N ASP A 154 -18.50 -9.14 -12.90
CA ASP A 154 -18.96 -9.68 -14.19
C ASP A 154 -19.81 -8.68 -15.02
N ASP A 155 -20.26 -7.56 -14.43
CA ASP A 155 -21.13 -6.54 -15.05
C ASP A 155 -20.52 -5.11 -15.01
N ASP A 156 -19.19 -4.98 -14.95
CA ASP A 156 -18.50 -3.68 -14.79
C ASP A 156 -18.69 -2.69 -15.96
N HIS A 157 -19.28 -3.11 -17.08
CA HIS A 157 -19.71 -2.20 -18.15
C HIS A 157 -20.88 -1.28 -17.76
N LEU A 158 -21.60 -1.56 -16.68
CA LEU A 158 -22.72 -0.74 -16.20
C LEU A 158 -22.28 0.37 -15.22
N LEU A 159 -21.07 0.29 -14.67
CA LEU A 159 -20.52 1.31 -13.76
C LEU A 159 -20.06 2.59 -14.48
N SER A 160 -19.96 2.58 -15.82
CA SER A 160 -19.54 3.74 -16.61
C SER A 160 -20.68 4.69 -17.03
N MET A 161 -21.93 4.44 -16.61
CA MET A 161 -23.10 5.23 -17.05
C MET A 161 -23.72 6.14 -15.97
N VAL A 162 -23.11 6.27 -14.80
CA VAL A 162 -23.58 7.23 -13.79
C VAL A 162 -22.54 8.33 -13.59
N ARG A 163 -22.64 9.38 -14.42
CA ARG A 163 -22.43 10.80 -14.06
C ARG A 163 -22.43 11.68 -15.32
N GLU A 164 -23.36 12.64 -15.37
CA GLU A 164 -23.04 13.99 -15.86
C GLU A 164 -23.99 15.10 -15.34
N ASP A 165 -25.22 14.81 -14.89
CA ASP A 165 -26.19 15.90 -14.57
C ASP A 165 -26.65 16.01 -13.11
N ALA A 166 -25.73 16.18 -12.15
CA ALA A 166 -26.12 16.53 -10.78
C ALA A 166 -25.31 17.71 -10.23
N VAL A 167 -25.77 18.91 -10.55
CA VAL A 167 -25.37 20.14 -9.84
C VAL A 167 -26.23 20.25 -8.59
N ALA A 168 -25.62 20.15 -7.40
CA ALA A 168 -26.31 20.40 -6.13
C ALA A 168 -26.42 21.92 -5.88
N PRO A 169 -27.57 22.43 -5.41
CA PRO A 169 -27.73 23.85 -5.08
C PRO A 169 -26.97 24.19 -3.79
N GLU A 170 -26.35 25.36 -3.77
CA GLU A 170 -25.62 25.90 -2.62
C GLU A 170 -26.52 26.01 -1.38
N GLY A 171 -26.01 25.57 -0.22
CA GLY A 171 -26.51 25.99 1.09
C GLY A 171 -27.52 25.09 1.83
N THR A 172 -27.74 23.84 1.41
CA THR A 172 -28.63 22.95 2.18
C THR A 172 -27.86 22.21 3.28
N ALA A 173 -28.17 22.54 4.55
CA ALA A 173 -27.82 21.69 5.67
C ALA A 173 -28.45 20.30 5.44
N VAL A 174 -27.62 19.26 5.41
CA VAL A 174 -28.10 17.89 5.22
C VAL A 174 -28.85 17.49 6.50
N GLU A 175 -30.16 17.30 6.40
CA GLU A 175 -30.97 16.83 7.52
C GLU A 175 -30.63 15.37 7.85
N LEU A 176 -30.03 15.13 9.02
CA LEU A 176 -29.67 13.79 9.48
C LEU A 176 -30.91 12.95 9.80
N THR A 177 -30.88 11.67 9.44
CA THR A 177 -31.92 10.69 9.79
C THR A 177 -31.94 10.42 11.30
N HIS A 178 -33.01 9.78 11.80
CA HIS A 178 -33.11 9.43 13.23
C HIS A 178 -31.98 8.49 13.69
N GLU A 179 -31.64 7.50 12.87
CA GLU A 179 -30.56 6.53 13.15
C GLU A 179 -29.18 7.22 13.19
N GLN A 180 -28.91 8.12 12.26
CA GLN A 180 -27.70 8.95 12.26
C GLN A 180 -27.60 9.84 13.50
N LYS A 181 -28.73 10.41 13.95
CA LYS A 181 -28.81 11.20 15.19
C LYS A 181 -28.57 10.35 16.44
N GLU A 182 -29.00 9.08 16.47
CA GLU A 182 -28.69 8.14 17.56
C GLU A 182 -27.21 7.76 17.58
N SER A 183 -26.57 7.49 16.42
CA SER A 183 -25.13 7.20 16.36
C SER A 183 -24.26 8.35 16.90
N LEU A 184 -24.73 9.60 16.74
CA LEU A 184 -24.06 10.80 17.28
C LEU A 184 -24.13 10.91 18.81
N ARG A 185 -25.11 10.28 19.48
CA ARG A 185 -25.28 10.38 20.95
C ARG A 185 -24.18 9.69 21.75
N HIS A 186 -23.48 8.73 21.12
CA HIS A 186 -22.42 7.95 21.75
C HIS A 186 -21.00 8.48 21.44
N LEU A 187 -20.89 9.53 20.63
CA LEU A 187 -19.61 10.19 20.37
C LEU A 187 -19.35 11.24 21.46
N ASP A 188 -18.22 11.09 22.15
CA ASP A 188 -17.71 12.14 23.03
C ASP A 188 -17.12 13.23 22.14
N MET A 189 -17.95 14.24 21.84
CA MET A 189 -17.48 15.47 21.24
C MET A 189 -16.92 16.37 22.35
N PRO A 190 -15.83 17.11 22.12
CA PRO A 190 -15.30 18.01 23.13
C PRO A 190 -16.39 18.99 23.60
N THR A 191 -16.88 18.82 24.83
CA THR A 191 -17.81 19.76 25.48
C THR A 191 -17.06 20.83 26.28
N ASP A 192 -15.75 20.67 26.44
CA ASP A 192 -14.88 21.61 27.15
C ASP A 192 -14.62 22.85 26.28
N PRO A 193 -14.91 24.07 26.78
CA PRO A 193 -14.53 25.34 26.14
C PRO A 193 -13.04 25.44 25.79
N SER A 194 -12.16 24.72 26.49
CA SER A 194 -10.71 24.66 26.21
C SER A 194 -10.37 23.99 24.87
N HIS A 195 -11.25 23.11 24.36
CA HIS A 195 -11.12 22.44 23.06
C HIS A 195 -11.76 23.22 21.90
N GLN A 196 -12.24 24.44 22.14
CA GLN A 196 -12.69 25.33 21.09
C GLN A 196 -11.47 25.91 20.37
N GLY A 197 -11.09 25.27 19.25
CA GLY A 197 -9.96 25.71 18.42
C GLY A 197 -10.00 27.19 18.00
N VAL A 198 -8.85 27.73 17.61
CA VAL A 198 -8.70 29.16 17.33
C VAL A 198 -9.47 29.55 16.06
N PRO A 199 -10.40 30.52 16.14
CA PRO A 199 -11.14 30.99 14.97
C PRO A 199 -10.20 31.69 13.98
N ALA A 200 -10.32 31.33 12.70
CA ALA A 200 -9.73 32.04 11.58
C ALA A 200 -10.48 33.36 11.34
N SER A 201 -9.83 34.30 10.64
CA SER A 201 -10.44 35.57 10.26
C SER A 201 -11.65 35.41 9.33
N ASN A 202 -11.69 34.34 8.54
CA ASN A 202 -12.79 33.98 7.65
C ASN A 202 -13.63 32.83 8.26
N PRO A 203 -14.96 33.00 8.45
CA PRO A 203 -15.85 31.95 8.96
C PRO A 203 -15.92 30.68 8.11
N SER A 204 -15.58 30.77 6.83
CA SER A 204 -15.53 29.64 5.88
C SER A 204 -14.15 29.00 5.75
N HIS A 205 -13.15 29.45 6.53
CA HIS A 205 -11.80 28.90 6.47
C HIS A 205 -11.81 27.39 6.75
N ASN A 206 -11.04 26.62 5.98
CA ASN A 206 -11.03 25.16 6.03
C ASN A 206 -12.41 24.48 5.82
N ALA A 207 -13.38 25.10 5.15
CA ALA A 207 -14.61 24.44 4.72
C ALA A 207 -14.38 23.40 3.62
N ILE A 208 -15.01 22.22 3.72
CA ILE A 208 -15.01 21.24 2.64
C ILE A 208 -15.61 21.90 1.39
N PRO A 209 -14.91 21.88 0.24
CA PRO A 209 -15.42 22.50 -0.99
C PRO A 209 -16.81 21.98 -1.35
N PRO A 210 -17.76 22.85 -1.77
CA PRO A 210 -19.11 22.42 -2.15
C PRO A 210 -19.12 21.32 -3.22
N SER A 211 -18.16 21.36 -4.16
CA SER A 211 -17.97 20.34 -5.20
C SER A 211 -17.61 18.95 -4.65
N LEU A 212 -17.07 18.87 -3.43
CA LEU A 212 -16.73 17.62 -2.77
C LEU A 212 -17.77 17.19 -1.74
N ALA A 213 -18.67 18.07 -1.31
CA ALA A 213 -19.59 17.82 -0.20
C ALA A 213 -20.45 16.55 -0.38
N SER A 214 -20.96 16.30 -1.59
CA SER A 214 -21.77 15.12 -1.92
C SER A 214 -21.01 13.79 -1.85
N ARG A 215 -19.68 13.84 -1.71
CA ARG A 215 -18.82 12.65 -1.60
C ARG A 215 -18.55 12.24 -0.16
N PHE A 216 -18.88 13.08 0.81
CA PHE A 216 -18.69 12.79 2.22
C PHE A 216 -19.95 12.15 2.80
N ASP A 217 -19.75 11.29 3.79
CA ASP A 217 -20.83 10.86 4.64
C ASP A 217 -21.52 12.09 5.29
N PRO A 218 -22.86 12.21 5.26
CA PRO A 218 -23.57 13.34 5.83
C PRO A 218 -23.27 13.62 7.30
N VAL A 219 -23.08 12.57 8.11
CA VAL A 219 -22.75 12.68 9.53
C VAL A 219 -21.35 13.26 9.67
N TYR A 220 -20.39 12.74 8.90
CA TYR A 220 -19.04 13.29 8.87
C TYR A 220 -19.02 14.77 8.47
N LEU A 221 -19.72 15.12 7.39
CA LEU A 221 -19.80 16.51 6.91
C LEU A 221 -20.39 17.44 7.97
N SER A 222 -21.45 17.01 8.64
CA SER A 222 -22.07 17.78 9.74
C SER A 222 -21.11 17.98 10.91
N LEU A 223 -20.39 16.93 11.33
CA LEU A 223 -19.41 17.03 12.41
C LEU A 223 -18.24 17.93 12.01
N TYR A 224 -17.72 17.75 10.80
CA TYR A 224 -16.60 18.53 10.30
C TYR A 224 -16.96 20.03 10.26
N ASN A 225 -18.12 20.37 9.70
CA ASN A 225 -18.62 21.74 9.64
C ASN A 225 -18.79 22.36 11.02
N LYS A 226 -19.29 21.59 11.99
CA LYS A 226 -19.52 22.10 13.34
C LYS A 226 -18.22 22.34 14.12
N TYR A 227 -17.23 21.47 13.96
CA TYR A 227 -16.07 21.44 14.87
C TYR A 227 -14.76 21.92 14.25
N ASN A 228 -14.63 21.97 12.92
CA ASN A 228 -13.37 22.31 12.25
C ASN A 228 -13.45 23.54 11.35
N VAL A 229 -14.61 23.82 10.76
CA VAL A 229 -14.77 24.98 9.88
C VAL A 229 -14.63 26.29 10.64
N GLY A 230 -13.95 27.24 10.01
CA GLY A 230 -13.60 28.52 10.60
C GLY A 230 -12.47 28.43 11.61
N LYS A 231 -11.73 27.31 11.70
CA LYS A 231 -10.57 27.15 12.61
C LYS A 231 -9.29 26.89 11.86
N LEU A 232 -8.16 27.34 12.41
CA LEU A 232 -6.84 27.03 11.86
C LEU A 232 -6.45 25.57 12.11
N ALA A 233 -5.89 24.91 11.11
CA ALA A 233 -5.36 23.56 11.18
C ALA A 233 -3.84 23.56 11.50
N THR A 234 -3.29 22.39 11.80
CA THR A 234 -1.92 22.25 12.32
C THR A 234 -0.81 22.84 11.43
N HIS A 235 -0.98 22.84 10.11
CA HIS A 235 0.01 23.39 9.15
C HIS A 235 -0.07 24.92 8.99
N GLN A 236 -1.12 25.55 9.53
CA GLN A 236 -1.42 26.98 9.40
C GLN A 236 -0.99 27.78 10.63
N ILE A 237 -0.32 27.14 11.58
CA ILE A 237 0.20 27.75 12.81
C ILE A 237 1.65 27.31 13.04
N PRO A 238 2.44 28.06 13.84
CA PRO A 238 3.76 27.60 14.26
C PRO A 238 3.69 26.28 15.04
N ILE A 239 4.69 25.41 14.86
CA ILE A 239 4.75 24.08 15.50
C ILE A 239 4.81 24.21 17.01
N GLU A 240 5.54 25.21 17.51
CA GLU A 240 5.70 25.49 18.93
C GLU A 240 4.35 25.88 19.55
N THR A 241 3.53 26.64 18.82
CA THR A 241 2.17 27.00 19.23
C THR A 241 1.28 25.76 19.28
N TYR A 242 1.38 24.85 18.31
CA TYR A 242 0.65 23.58 18.34
C TYR A 242 1.03 22.75 19.57
N ARG A 243 2.33 22.59 19.84
CA ARG A 243 2.84 21.72 20.92
C ARG A 243 2.45 22.18 22.32
N GLN A 244 2.17 23.47 22.51
CA GLN A 244 1.68 24.00 23.79
C GLN A 244 0.25 23.53 24.12
N ASP A 245 -0.59 23.36 23.10
CA ASP A 245 -1.96 22.90 23.27
C ASP A 245 -2.46 22.15 22.01
N PRO A 246 -2.04 20.87 21.83
CA PRO A 246 -2.38 20.09 20.64
C PRO A 246 -3.88 19.93 20.41
N ALA A 247 -4.66 19.86 21.50
CA ALA A 247 -6.09 19.61 21.43
C ALA A 247 -6.85 20.77 20.79
N LYS A 248 -6.31 22.00 20.85
CA LYS A 248 -6.91 23.19 20.24
C LYS A 248 -6.81 23.23 18.72
N TYR A 249 -5.81 22.58 18.14
CA TYR A 249 -5.47 22.70 16.71
C TYR A 249 -5.57 21.37 15.95
N THR A 250 -5.75 20.26 16.66
CA THR A 250 -6.00 18.95 16.06
C THR A 250 -7.39 18.95 15.41
N ILE A 251 -7.46 18.46 14.17
CA ILE A 251 -8.75 18.28 13.49
C ILE A 251 -9.57 17.25 14.29
N THR A 252 -10.78 17.64 14.65
CA THR A 252 -11.70 16.79 15.39
C THR A 252 -12.47 15.91 14.42
N TYR A 253 -12.28 14.60 14.51
CA TYR A 253 -13.04 13.61 13.74
C TYR A 253 -14.19 12.95 14.54
N GLY A 254 -14.35 13.34 15.81
CA GLY A 254 -15.17 12.61 16.78
C GLY A 254 -14.43 11.39 17.31
N ARG A 255 -14.44 11.20 18.63
CA ARG A 255 -13.83 10.03 19.28
C ARG A 255 -14.86 9.41 20.21
N ALA A 256 -14.95 8.09 20.21
CA ALA A 256 -15.66 7.37 21.25
C ALA A 256 -14.66 7.08 22.37
N LYS A 257 -15.09 7.26 23.62
CA LYS A 257 -14.29 6.83 24.78
C LYS A 257 -14.15 5.31 24.75
N GLY A 258 -12.92 4.83 24.89
CA GLY A 258 -12.57 3.43 25.01
C GLY A 258 -12.87 2.88 26.40
N PRO A 259 -12.87 1.55 26.56
CA PRO A 259 -12.99 0.93 27.88
C PRO A 259 -11.75 1.25 28.73
N GLU A 260 -11.89 1.16 30.06
CA GLU A 260 -10.70 1.17 30.92
C GLU A 260 -9.93 -0.14 30.77
N VAL A 261 -8.60 -0.03 30.69
CA VAL A 261 -7.70 -1.19 30.70
C VAL A 261 -7.26 -1.51 32.13
N TYR A 262 -6.74 -2.70 32.37
CA TYR A 262 -6.28 -3.10 33.70
C TYR A 262 -5.16 -2.18 34.21
N LYS A 263 -4.20 -1.84 33.34
CA LYS A 263 -3.07 -1.00 33.70
C LYS A 263 -2.45 -0.34 32.47
N THR A 264 -2.01 0.89 32.65
CA THR A 264 -1.15 1.63 31.71
C THR A 264 0.22 1.86 32.36
N VAL A 265 1.31 1.60 31.64
CA VAL A 265 2.69 1.78 32.13
C VAL A 265 3.55 2.47 31.08
N ASP A 266 4.25 3.53 31.47
CA ASP A 266 5.23 4.17 30.59
C ASP A 266 6.62 3.59 30.85
N LEU A 267 7.26 3.10 29.79
CA LEU A 267 8.61 2.58 29.80
C LEU A 267 9.53 3.48 28.97
N ARG A 268 10.84 3.41 29.26
CA ARG A 268 11.88 4.12 28.51
C ARG A 268 12.62 3.16 27.60
N CYS A 269 12.68 3.50 26.32
CA CYS A 269 13.45 2.79 25.31
C CYS A 269 14.59 3.69 24.86
N SER A 270 15.83 3.23 25.02
CA SER A 270 16.99 3.96 24.53
C SER A 270 17.04 3.92 22.99
N VAL A 271 17.37 5.04 22.37
CA VAL A 271 17.53 5.22 20.92
C VAL A 271 18.83 5.97 20.64
N ASP A 272 19.24 6.09 19.38
CA ASP A 272 20.44 6.84 19.06
C ASP A 272 20.30 8.32 19.46
N GLY A 273 21.24 8.80 20.28
CA GLY A 273 21.25 10.17 20.80
C GLY A 273 20.14 10.52 21.78
N GLY A 274 19.41 9.55 22.37
CA GLY A 274 18.38 9.85 23.37
C GLY A 274 17.57 8.66 23.88
N GLU A 275 16.39 8.95 24.41
CA GLU A 275 15.41 7.95 24.82
C GLU A 275 14.01 8.39 24.39
N ILE A 276 13.16 7.41 24.07
CA ILE A 276 11.74 7.61 23.77
C ILE A 276 10.87 6.93 24.82
N THR A 277 9.62 7.38 24.92
CA THR A 277 8.61 6.73 25.77
C THR A 277 7.92 5.61 24.98
N VAL A 278 7.69 4.47 25.60
CA VAL A 278 6.77 3.43 25.09
C VAL A 278 5.69 3.20 26.14
N ARG A 279 4.44 3.52 25.82
CA ARG A 279 3.29 3.31 26.71
C ARG A 279 2.70 1.93 26.47
N VAL A 280 2.58 1.17 27.55
CA VAL A 280 2.06 -0.20 27.54
C VAL A 280 0.66 -0.22 28.11
N TYR A 281 -0.27 -0.85 27.39
CA TYR A 281 -1.65 -1.06 27.83
C TYR A 281 -1.88 -2.56 28.08
N LEU A 282 -2.35 -2.91 29.28
CA LEU A 282 -2.56 -4.29 29.71
C LEU A 282 -4.05 -4.61 29.87
N PRO A 283 -4.54 -5.73 29.31
CA PRO A 283 -5.94 -6.15 29.48
C PRO A 283 -6.21 -6.85 30.82
N GLY A 284 -5.17 -7.23 31.56
CA GLY A 284 -5.26 -7.95 32.84
C GLY A 284 -3.88 -8.26 33.44
N PRO A 285 -3.81 -8.98 34.57
CA PRO A 285 -2.54 -9.45 35.16
C PRO A 285 -1.70 -10.29 34.18
N VAL A 286 -0.37 -10.25 34.28
CA VAL A 286 0.56 -10.88 33.31
C VAL A 286 0.60 -12.41 33.44
N GLU A 287 0.42 -12.95 34.65
CA GLU A 287 0.65 -14.37 34.98
C GLU A 287 -0.44 -15.32 34.44
N GLU A 288 -1.56 -14.80 33.93
CA GLU A 288 -2.74 -15.62 33.64
C GLU A 288 -2.70 -16.35 32.28
N LYS A 289 -2.02 -15.78 31.27
CA LYS A 289 -1.99 -16.33 29.91
C LYS A 289 -0.94 -15.63 29.04
N GLU A 290 -0.29 -16.37 28.14
CA GLU A 290 0.49 -15.77 27.06
C GLU A 290 -0.40 -14.93 26.12
N ARG A 291 0.00 -13.69 25.84
CA ARG A 291 -0.77 -12.73 25.03
C ARG A 291 -0.05 -12.40 23.73
N GLY A 292 -0.84 -12.14 22.68
CA GLY A 292 -0.28 -11.45 21.52
C GLY A 292 0.12 -10.02 21.89
N ALA A 293 0.96 -9.41 21.07
CA ALA A 293 1.37 -8.02 21.26
C ALA A 293 1.13 -7.20 19.99
N TYR A 294 0.67 -5.97 20.18
CA TYR A 294 0.46 -4.98 19.12
C TYR A 294 1.34 -3.77 19.36
N ILE A 295 2.22 -3.44 18.43
CA ILE A 295 3.11 -2.28 18.51
C ILE A 295 2.54 -1.19 17.62
N ASN A 296 2.07 -0.11 18.23
CA ASN A 296 1.46 1.02 17.57
C ASN A 296 2.49 2.13 17.31
N PHE A 297 2.38 2.74 16.13
CA PHE A 297 3.02 3.99 15.78
C PHE A 297 1.93 5.00 15.46
N HIS A 298 1.91 6.14 16.16
CA HIS A 298 0.84 7.12 15.98
C HIS A 298 0.95 7.86 14.63
N GLY A 299 -0.18 8.34 14.09
CA GLY A 299 -0.20 9.26 12.97
C GLY A 299 0.18 10.70 13.34
N GLY A 300 0.03 11.63 12.39
CA GLY A 300 0.34 13.05 12.57
C GLY A 300 1.43 13.61 11.64
N GLY A 301 1.64 12.94 10.50
CA GLY A 301 2.53 13.43 9.44
C GLY A 301 4.00 13.56 9.88
N TRP A 302 4.44 12.71 10.81
CA TRP A 302 5.79 12.71 11.42
C TRP A 302 6.17 13.99 12.20
N VAL A 303 5.31 15.00 12.22
CA VAL A 303 5.56 16.32 12.81
C VAL A 303 4.74 16.54 14.09
N PHE A 304 3.55 15.95 14.12
CA PHE A 304 2.60 16.05 15.22
C PHE A 304 2.21 14.64 15.70
N GLY A 305 1.44 14.61 16.79
CA GLY A 305 0.94 13.38 17.40
C GLY A 305 1.59 13.12 18.75
N GLY A 306 1.43 11.89 19.22
CA GLY A 306 1.92 11.40 20.50
C GLY A 306 0.96 10.36 21.09
N LEU A 307 1.26 9.95 22.32
CA LEU A 307 0.54 8.86 23.02
C LEU A 307 -0.97 9.10 23.24
N ALA A 308 -1.43 10.34 23.20
CA ALA A 308 -2.86 10.68 23.34
C ALA A 308 -3.67 10.49 22.04
N ASN A 309 -3.00 10.25 20.90
CA ASN A 309 -3.67 10.16 19.61
C ASN A 309 -4.48 8.86 19.48
N ALA A 310 -3.87 7.74 19.81
CA ALA A 310 -4.44 6.41 19.63
C ALA A 310 -5.01 5.81 20.93
N GLU A 311 -4.84 6.47 22.08
CA GLU A 311 -5.16 5.93 23.42
C GLU A 311 -6.50 5.20 23.48
N GLU A 312 -7.61 5.86 23.12
CA GLU A 312 -8.94 5.27 23.23
C GLU A 312 -9.14 4.08 22.27
N THR A 313 -8.51 4.13 21.09
CA THR A 313 -8.55 3.03 20.11
C THR A 313 -7.72 1.85 20.60
N LEU A 314 -6.54 2.10 21.19
CA LEU A 314 -5.68 1.07 21.76
C LEU A 314 -6.30 0.40 22.97
N LYS A 315 -6.91 1.17 23.88
CA LYS A 315 -7.66 0.61 25.01
C LYS A 315 -8.74 -0.34 24.53
N ARG A 316 -9.51 0.06 23.51
CA ARG A 316 -10.56 -0.78 22.91
C ARG A 316 -9.99 -2.04 22.28
N MET A 317 -8.95 -1.91 21.46
CA MET A 317 -8.26 -3.04 20.83
C MET A 317 -7.74 -4.02 21.88
N VAL A 318 -7.06 -3.53 22.91
CA VAL A 318 -6.51 -4.34 24.00
C VAL A 318 -7.59 -5.16 24.70
N MET A 319 -8.73 -4.54 25.00
CA MET A 319 -9.84 -5.23 25.68
C MET A 319 -10.60 -6.18 24.77
N GLU A 320 -10.81 -5.85 23.49
CA GLU A 320 -11.54 -6.70 22.54
C GLU A 320 -10.70 -7.89 22.04
N VAL A 321 -9.40 -7.69 21.81
CA VAL A 321 -8.48 -8.72 21.30
C VAL A 321 -7.82 -9.51 22.43
N GLY A 322 -7.67 -8.92 23.61
CA GLY A 322 -6.95 -9.52 24.74
C GLY A 322 -5.42 -9.54 24.55
N CYS A 323 -4.87 -8.56 23.82
CA CYS A 323 -3.42 -8.41 23.57
C CYS A 323 -2.78 -7.34 24.47
N VAL A 324 -1.46 -7.32 24.53
CA VAL A 324 -0.70 -6.19 25.11
C VAL A 324 -0.40 -5.18 24.00
N ALA A 325 -0.74 -3.91 24.19
CA ALA A 325 -0.38 -2.87 23.22
C ALA A 325 0.82 -2.04 23.71
N PHE A 326 1.75 -1.75 22.80
CA PHE A 326 2.90 -0.87 22.99
C PHE A 326 2.74 0.34 22.06
N ASP A 327 2.50 1.52 22.59
CA ASP A 327 2.41 2.76 21.82
C ASP A 327 3.73 3.52 21.89
N VAL A 328 4.33 3.77 20.73
CA VAL A 328 5.70 4.30 20.63
C VAL A 328 5.66 5.80 20.36
N ASP A 329 6.24 6.58 21.28
CA ASP A 329 6.34 8.04 21.22
C ASP A 329 7.63 8.45 20.49
N TYR A 330 7.71 8.16 19.19
CA TYR A 330 8.90 8.38 18.36
C TYR A 330 9.20 9.88 18.18
N ARG A 331 10.47 10.24 17.94
CA ARG A 331 10.86 11.65 17.79
C ARG A 331 10.30 12.26 16.51
N LEU A 332 9.89 13.52 16.61
CA LEU A 332 9.16 14.22 15.56
C LEU A 332 10.06 15.17 14.77
N ALA A 333 9.72 15.34 13.49
CA ALA A 333 10.22 16.39 12.64
C ALA A 333 9.63 17.76 13.07
N PRO A 334 10.30 18.89 12.75
CA PRO A 334 11.54 19.03 11.99
C PRO A 334 12.83 18.88 12.82
N GLU A 335 12.76 18.73 14.14
CA GLU A 335 13.92 18.56 15.01
C GLU A 335 14.66 17.26 14.68
N PHE A 336 13.89 16.20 14.46
CA PHE A 336 14.38 14.88 14.10
C PHE A 336 13.76 14.48 12.75
N ARG A 337 14.37 14.96 11.67
CA ARG A 337 13.96 14.64 10.28
C ARG A 337 14.21 13.17 9.96
N TYR A 338 13.67 12.70 8.83
CA TYR A 338 14.01 11.39 8.27
C TYR A 338 15.54 11.19 8.25
N PRO A 339 16.06 10.02 8.68
CA PRO A 339 15.34 8.80 9.03
C PRO A 339 14.95 8.61 10.52
N ALA A 340 15.09 9.62 11.38
CA ALA A 340 15.04 9.44 12.85
C ALA A 340 13.77 8.73 13.38
N ALA A 341 12.58 9.08 12.89
CA ALA A 341 11.34 8.40 13.31
C ALA A 341 11.33 6.90 12.95
N VAL A 342 11.89 6.52 11.79
CA VAL A 342 12.02 5.12 11.38
C VAL A 342 12.99 4.39 12.30
N GLU A 343 14.14 5.00 12.60
CA GLU A 343 15.17 4.44 13.47
C GLU A 343 14.67 4.27 14.92
N ASP A 344 13.89 5.21 15.42
CA ASP A 344 13.25 5.15 16.74
C ASP A 344 12.23 4.01 16.81
N CYS A 345 11.34 3.91 15.83
CA CYS A 345 10.37 2.82 15.77
C CYS A 345 11.04 1.44 15.64
N TRP A 346 12.15 1.36 14.89
CA TRP A 346 12.92 0.14 14.75
C TRP A 346 13.63 -0.25 16.04
N SER A 347 14.25 0.72 16.71
CA SER A 347 14.85 0.55 18.03
C SER A 347 13.83 0.06 19.05
N ALA A 348 12.62 0.66 19.07
CA ALA A 348 11.52 0.24 19.93
C ALA A 348 11.08 -1.20 19.63
N PHE A 349 10.89 -1.56 18.37
CA PHE A 349 10.51 -2.91 17.95
C PHE A 349 11.52 -3.96 18.44
N GLN A 350 12.81 -3.73 18.20
CA GLN A 350 13.89 -4.61 18.63
C GLN A 350 13.99 -4.68 20.16
N TRP A 351 13.84 -3.54 20.84
CA TRP A 351 13.88 -3.46 22.30
C TRP A 351 12.71 -4.23 22.94
N ILE A 352 11.50 -4.14 22.39
CA ILE A 352 10.32 -4.90 22.85
C ILE A 352 10.59 -6.40 22.74
N LEU A 353 11.04 -6.86 21.56
CA LEU A 353 11.38 -8.27 21.33
C LEU A 353 12.48 -8.79 22.25
N LYS A 354 13.46 -7.95 22.56
CA LYS A 354 14.62 -8.34 23.38
C LYS A 354 14.32 -8.32 24.88
N THR A 355 13.48 -7.39 25.35
CA THR A 355 13.41 -7.06 26.79
C THR A 355 12.01 -7.14 27.38
N GLN A 356 10.95 -7.03 26.56
CA GLN A 356 9.57 -6.91 27.04
C GLN A 356 8.74 -8.18 26.88
N ILE A 357 9.29 -9.21 26.21
CA ILE A 357 8.61 -10.51 26.04
C ILE A 357 8.30 -11.19 27.38
N THR A 358 9.32 -11.42 28.21
CA THR A 358 9.13 -12.08 29.52
C THR A 358 8.31 -11.22 30.50
N PRO A 359 8.59 -9.91 30.69
CA PRO A 359 7.86 -9.08 31.65
C PRO A 359 6.35 -8.96 31.38
N PHE A 360 5.92 -9.14 30.12
CA PHE A 360 4.52 -9.06 29.74
C PHE A 360 3.93 -10.38 29.23
N ASN A 361 4.67 -11.49 29.37
CA ASN A 361 4.25 -12.84 28.97
C ASN A 361 3.73 -12.87 27.52
N ILE A 362 4.55 -12.38 26.58
CA ILE A 362 4.17 -12.21 25.17
C ILE A 362 4.47 -13.48 24.37
N ASP A 363 3.48 -13.93 23.62
CA ASP A 363 3.64 -14.93 22.58
C ASP A 363 4.18 -14.27 21.30
N THR A 364 5.46 -14.52 21.01
CA THR A 364 6.15 -13.95 19.84
C THR A 364 5.58 -14.43 18.50
N THR A 365 4.80 -15.52 18.46
CA THR A 365 4.10 -15.98 17.25
C THR A 365 2.84 -15.16 16.95
N ARG A 366 2.43 -14.29 17.88
CA ARG A 366 1.27 -13.39 17.77
C ARG A 366 1.68 -11.93 17.94
N LEU A 367 2.76 -11.53 17.26
CA LEU A 367 3.20 -10.14 17.21
C LEU A 367 2.60 -9.41 16.02
N ALA A 368 2.13 -8.19 16.26
CA ALA A 368 1.58 -7.30 15.25
C ALA A 368 2.20 -5.90 15.36
N VAL A 369 2.29 -5.19 14.24
CA VAL A 369 2.56 -3.75 14.20
C VAL A 369 1.39 -3.02 13.55
N GLY A 370 1.25 -1.73 13.80
CA GLY A 370 0.28 -0.93 13.06
C GLY A 370 0.34 0.54 13.38
N GLY A 371 -0.53 1.28 12.71
CA GLY A 371 -0.64 2.72 12.87
C GLY A 371 -1.53 3.35 11.81
N ASP A 372 -1.84 4.62 12.01
CA ASP A 372 -2.62 5.43 11.08
C ASP A 372 -1.74 6.42 10.32
N SER A 373 -2.02 6.63 9.03
CA SER A 373 -1.36 7.66 8.22
C SER A 373 0.19 7.53 8.24
N ALA A 374 0.90 8.49 8.83
CA ALA A 374 2.34 8.45 9.06
C ALA A 374 2.79 7.27 9.94
N GLY A 375 1.96 6.87 10.91
CA GLY A 375 2.17 5.66 11.71
C GLY A 375 1.98 4.38 10.90
N GLY A 376 1.03 4.38 9.96
CA GLY A 376 0.86 3.31 8.99
C GLY A 376 2.07 3.17 8.05
N HIS A 377 2.66 4.29 7.62
CA HIS A 377 3.94 4.30 6.92
C HIS A 377 5.04 3.61 7.76
N LEU A 378 5.21 4.03 9.01
CA LEU A 378 6.21 3.46 9.92
C LEU A 378 5.96 1.95 10.12
N ALA A 379 4.72 1.52 10.35
CA ALA A 379 4.36 0.11 10.48
C ALA A 379 4.74 -0.72 9.24
N ALA A 380 4.49 -0.19 8.03
CA ALA A 380 4.87 -0.85 6.79
C ALA A 380 6.40 -1.00 6.66
N VAL A 381 7.14 0.07 6.95
CA VAL A 381 8.62 0.06 6.92
C VAL A 381 9.19 -0.92 7.95
N ILE A 382 8.69 -0.90 9.19
CA ILE A 382 9.11 -1.83 10.25
C ILE A 382 8.80 -3.29 9.86
N SER A 383 7.71 -3.54 9.16
CA SER A 383 7.39 -4.87 8.65
C SER A 383 8.44 -5.37 7.63
N ILE A 384 8.93 -4.48 6.77
CA ILE A 384 10.01 -4.78 5.82
C ILE A 384 11.33 -5.05 6.58
N LEU A 385 11.70 -4.20 7.52
CA LEU A 385 12.92 -4.36 8.33
C LEU A 385 12.88 -5.65 9.16
N ALA A 386 11.72 -6.01 9.72
CA ALA A 386 11.53 -7.25 10.46
C ALA A 386 11.74 -8.47 9.55
N ARG A 387 11.16 -8.48 8.34
CA ARG A 387 11.39 -9.53 7.33
C ARG A 387 12.88 -9.65 6.99
N ASP A 388 13.53 -8.53 6.68
CA ASP A 388 14.93 -8.51 6.25
C ASP A 388 15.90 -8.90 7.37
N SER A 389 15.48 -8.70 8.63
CA SER A 389 16.21 -9.10 9.83
C SER A 389 15.80 -10.48 10.38
N ASN A 390 14.89 -11.19 9.71
CA ASN A 390 14.34 -12.48 10.15
C ASN A 390 13.78 -12.44 11.59
N LEU A 391 13.10 -11.36 11.95
CA LEU A 391 12.41 -11.19 13.24
C LEU A 391 10.92 -11.55 13.11
N PRO A 392 10.29 -12.09 14.18
CA PRO A 392 8.91 -12.52 14.11
C PRO A 392 7.96 -11.31 13.99
N LEU A 393 7.05 -11.38 13.01
CA LEU A 393 5.94 -10.45 12.85
C LEU A 393 4.83 -11.14 12.07
N SER A 394 3.65 -11.28 12.67
CA SER A 394 2.57 -12.10 12.14
C SER A 394 1.47 -11.28 11.46
N PHE A 395 1.37 -9.98 11.78
CA PHE A 395 0.31 -9.12 11.26
C PHE A 395 0.76 -7.66 11.18
N GLN A 396 0.22 -6.93 10.19
CA GLN A 396 0.40 -5.48 10.07
C GLN A 396 -0.96 -4.80 9.84
N LEU A 397 -1.31 -3.83 10.68
CA LEU A 397 -2.52 -3.02 10.56
C LEU A 397 -2.17 -1.64 9.98
N LEU A 398 -2.40 -1.47 8.68
CA LEU A 398 -2.09 -0.23 7.97
C LEU A 398 -3.35 0.59 7.74
N THR A 399 -3.61 1.58 8.59
CA THR A 399 -4.79 2.44 8.46
C THR A 399 -4.45 3.68 7.64
N VAL A 400 -4.99 3.79 6.42
CA VAL A 400 -4.70 4.89 5.46
C VAL A 400 -3.21 5.28 5.38
N PRO A 401 -2.29 4.31 5.18
CA PRO A 401 -0.86 4.56 5.28
C PRO A 401 -0.35 5.50 4.18
N VAL A 402 0.69 6.29 4.49
CA VAL A 402 1.50 6.87 3.43
C VAL A 402 2.46 5.80 2.92
N ALA A 403 2.33 5.41 1.65
CA ALA A 403 3.15 4.35 1.05
C ALA A 403 4.16 4.89 0.01
N ASP A 404 3.97 6.11 -0.46
CA ASP A 404 4.87 6.77 -1.41
C ASP A 404 4.87 8.29 -1.17
N LEU A 405 6.03 8.81 -0.78
CA LEU A 405 6.29 10.24 -0.60
C LEU A 405 6.99 10.86 -1.81
N LEU A 406 7.69 10.07 -2.62
CA LEU A 406 8.61 10.57 -3.63
C LEU A 406 7.95 10.76 -4.99
N ALA A 407 6.97 9.93 -5.36
CA ALA A 407 6.28 10.08 -6.64
C ALA A 407 5.26 11.23 -6.65
N SER A 408 4.69 11.56 -5.49
CA SER A 408 3.64 12.60 -5.38
C SER A 408 4.21 14.01 -5.20
N PHE A 409 5.45 14.16 -4.73
CA PHE A 409 6.05 15.45 -4.44
C PHE A 409 7.44 15.56 -5.07
N ASN A 410 7.69 16.70 -5.71
CA ASN A 410 8.99 17.05 -6.28
C ASN A 410 10.04 17.31 -5.18
N GLU A 411 11.30 17.45 -5.57
CA GLU A 411 12.42 17.75 -4.65
C GLU A 411 12.21 19.04 -3.83
N ASP A 412 11.48 20.01 -4.39
CA ASP A 412 11.13 21.29 -3.75
C ASP A 412 9.85 21.22 -2.91
N GLY A 413 9.25 20.03 -2.77
CA GLY A 413 8.01 19.82 -2.02
C GLY A 413 6.74 20.24 -2.75
N SER A 414 6.84 20.73 -3.99
CA SER A 414 5.66 20.98 -4.81
C SER A 414 4.97 19.68 -5.22
N LEU A 415 3.64 19.70 -5.39
CA LEU A 415 2.91 18.54 -5.92
C LEU A 415 3.44 18.20 -7.32
N ASN A 416 3.80 16.95 -7.54
CA ASN A 416 4.19 16.46 -8.86
C ASN A 416 2.95 16.37 -9.75
N GLU A 417 2.88 17.17 -10.82
CA GLU A 417 1.79 17.12 -11.80
C GLU A 417 1.65 15.75 -12.47
N ASN A 418 2.74 15.00 -12.53
CA ASN A 418 2.80 13.64 -13.06
C ASN A 418 2.64 12.57 -11.99
N THR A 419 2.17 12.91 -10.78
CA THR A 419 1.89 11.91 -9.74
C THR A 419 1.02 10.78 -10.31
N PRO A 420 1.40 9.50 -10.11
CA PRO A 420 0.64 8.37 -10.62
C PRO A 420 -0.66 8.15 -9.84
N TYR A 421 -0.82 8.84 -8.70
CA TYR A 421 -1.95 8.67 -7.80
C TYR A 421 -3.04 9.71 -8.09
N PHE A 422 -4.06 9.30 -8.83
CA PHE A 422 -5.22 10.16 -9.17
C PHE A 422 -5.88 10.78 -7.94
N SER A 423 -5.90 10.07 -6.80
CA SER A 423 -6.48 10.54 -5.54
C SER A 423 -5.85 11.84 -5.03
N TYR A 424 -4.54 12.07 -5.24
CA TYR A 424 -3.90 13.33 -4.86
C TYR A 424 -4.41 14.52 -5.68
N LYS A 425 -4.76 14.29 -6.96
CA LYS A 425 -5.34 15.33 -7.83
C LYS A 425 -6.82 15.55 -7.51
N GLU A 426 -7.54 14.46 -7.34
CA GLU A 426 -8.97 14.42 -7.08
C GLU A 426 -9.34 15.05 -5.73
N MET A 427 -8.55 14.77 -4.69
CA MET A 427 -8.83 15.17 -3.31
C MET A 427 -7.97 16.35 -2.85
N LYS A 428 -7.29 17.05 -3.76
CA LYS A 428 -6.29 18.08 -3.44
C LYS A 428 -6.77 19.17 -2.47
N ASP A 429 -8.04 19.55 -2.57
CA ASP A 429 -8.66 20.63 -1.79
C ASP A 429 -9.45 20.11 -0.57
N THR A 430 -9.30 18.82 -0.24
CA THR A 430 -9.98 18.19 0.89
C THR A 430 -9.37 18.65 2.20
N GLN A 431 -10.09 19.51 2.93
CA GLN A 431 -9.57 20.23 4.09
C GLN A 431 -9.05 19.37 5.27
N PRO A 432 -9.59 18.17 5.57
CA PRO A 432 -8.95 17.26 6.52
C PRO A 432 -7.46 16.98 6.22
N LEU A 433 -7.10 16.83 4.94
CA LEU A 433 -5.75 16.50 4.50
C LEU A 433 -5.52 17.05 3.09
N SER A 434 -5.43 18.37 2.97
CA SER A 434 -5.21 19.05 1.70
C SER A 434 -3.80 18.78 1.16
N VAL A 435 -3.59 19.03 -0.13
CA VAL A 435 -2.25 18.99 -0.72
C VAL A 435 -1.31 19.94 0.02
N GLU A 436 -1.74 21.17 0.32
CA GLU A 436 -0.95 22.13 1.12
C GLU A 436 -0.47 21.50 2.45
N ARG A 437 -1.37 20.80 3.16
CA ARG A 437 -1.03 20.13 4.41
C ARG A 437 -0.07 18.96 4.21
N MET A 438 -0.21 18.20 3.12
CA MET A 438 0.71 17.12 2.79
C MET A 438 2.10 17.64 2.39
N GLN A 439 2.17 18.76 1.65
CA GLN A 439 3.41 19.45 1.31
C GLN A 439 4.14 19.90 2.58
N TYR A 440 3.40 20.47 3.54
CA TYR A 440 3.96 20.84 4.84
C TYR A 440 4.61 19.65 5.55
N PHE A 441 3.92 18.49 5.61
CA PHE A 441 4.50 17.29 6.23
C PHE A 441 5.72 16.77 5.47
N HIS A 442 5.67 16.73 4.15
CA HIS A 442 6.80 16.35 3.30
C HIS A 442 8.01 17.26 3.56
N GLU A 443 7.81 18.58 3.59
CA GLU A 443 8.86 19.56 3.89
C GLU A 443 9.51 19.31 5.25
N LYS A 444 8.70 19.18 6.30
CA LYS A 444 9.27 19.04 7.65
C LYS A 444 9.97 17.70 7.82
N PHE A 445 9.41 16.63 7.25
CA PHE A 445 9.94 15.28 7.40
C PHE A 445 11.21 15.03 6.59
N LEU A 446 11.23 15.41 5.30
CA LEU A 446 12.35 15.15 4.38
C LEU A 446 13.30 16.35 4.22
N GLY A 447 12.88 17.55 4.62
CA GLY A 447 13.61 18.79 4.39
C GLY A 447 13.38 19.35 2.98
N LEU A 448 13.59 20.67 2.83
CA LEU A 448 13.56 21.36 1.54
C LEU A 448 14.86 22.17 1.29
N PRO A 449 15.52 22.00 0.12
CA PRO A 449 15.25 20.95 -0.87
C PRO A 449 15.49 19.56 -0.27
N ARG A 450 14.78 18.55 -0.79
CA ARG A 450 14.96 17.16 -0.39
C ARG A 450 16.42 16.75 -0.62
N ARG A 451 17.01 15.98 0.31
CA ARG A 451 18.40 15.54 0.16
C ARG A 451 18.51 14.59 -1.04
N LYS A 452 19.49 14.82 -1.92
CA LYS A 452 19.72 14.00 -3.14
C LYS A 452 19.93 12.52 -2.87
N GLU A 453 20.42 12.16 -1.68
CA GLU A 453 20.60 10.77 -1.26
C GLU A 453 19.26 10.01 -1.18
N TYR A 454 18.14 10.70 -0.99
CA TYR A 454 16.81 10.09 -0.97
C TYR A 454 16.28 9.75 -2.37
N GLU A 455 16.83 10.34 -3.45
CA GLU A 455 16.41 10.08 -4.83
C GLU A 455 17.03 8.82 -5.44
N ASN A 456 18.13 8.33 -4.87
CA ASN A 456 18.96 7.28 -5.46
C ASN A 456 18.57 5.86 -5.01
N VAL A 457 17.40 5.70 -4.39
CA VAL A 457 16.89 4.39 -3.97
C VAL A 457 15.99 3.86 -5.09
N GLY A 458 16.61 3.46 -6.21
CA GLY A 458 15.97 2.85 -7.38
C GLY A 458 16.24 1.36 -7.48
#